data_AF-A0A2P2ID99-F1
#
_entry.id   AF-A0A2P2ID99-F1
#
_cell.length_a   1.000
_cell.length_b   1.000
_cell.length_c   1.000
_cell.angle_alpha   90.00
_cell.angle_beta   90.00
_cell.angle_gamma   90.00
#
_symmetry.space_group_name_H-M   'P 1'
#
loop_
_entity.id
_entity.type
_entity.pdbx_description
1 polymer ?
#
loop_
_entity_poly.entity_id
_entity_poly.type
_entity_poly.pdbx_seq_one_letter_code
_entity_poly.pdbx_strand_id
1 'polypeptide(L)'
;NVVRTFASGKTEKLVFQSLSDLGLPSEKTDSIDQEAFTFDKFYKLYSVICPRTDIDELYNSITNREDSNPGADTSVDAGTKEDTISLKQFVTFMNEKQRDPRLNEILYPLYDDKRCMEIINAHETKDEVKKKECISKNGLLAYLMSDENAPVFLDRLDIYQDMDQPMCHYYINSSHNTYLSGRQFGGKSTAEMYRQTLLAGCRCVELDCWDGKGEDEEPIITHGKAMCTDILFKDAIIAIRDCAFVTSDYPIILSFENHCCKKQQYKLAKYCDELFGDLLLKEPLPDSPLIPGQPLPSPNQLKRKILIKNKRLKPDV
;
A
#
# COMPACT_ATOMS: atom_id res chain seq x y z
N ASN A 1 13.21 9.53 -23.34
CA ASN A 1 14.09 10.71 -23.39
C ASN A 1 14.75 10.83 -22.02
N VAL A 2 16.01 10.41 -21.91
CA VAL A 2 16.80 10.34 -20.66
C VAL A 2 16.87 11.71 -19.98
N VAL A 3 17.05 12.78 -20.77
CA VAL A 3 17.08 14.15 -20.25
C VAL A 3 15.77 14.55 -19.58
N ARG A 4 14.61 14.24 -20.17
CA ARG A 4 13.31 14.51 -19.52
C ARG A 4 13.12 13.77 -18.20
N THR A 5 13.67 12.57 -18.07
CA THR A 5 13.60 11.77 -16.84
C THR A 5 14.49 12.34 -15.74
N PHE A 6 15.68 12.86 -16.09
CA PHE A 6 16.69 13.35 -15.15
C PHE A 6 16.71 14.88 -14.96
N ALA A 7 16.01 15.65 -15.79
CA ALA A 7 15.98 17.12 -15.73
C ALA A 7 15.07 17.68 -14.62
N SER A 8 14.50 16.84 -13.75
CA SER A 8 13.82 17.30 -12.53
C SER A 8 14.83 17.87 -11.53
N GLY A 9 15.32 19.09 -11.80
CA GLY A 9 16.21 19.85 -10.92
C GLY A 9 17.66 20.04 -11.41
N LYS A 10 18.06 19.47 -12.55
CA LYS A 10 19.40 19.63 -13.15
C LYS A 10 19.32 20.13 -14.60
N THR A 11 20.38 20.80 -15.06
CA THR A 11 20.44 21.32 -16.43
C THR A 11 20.64 20.19 -17.45
N GLU A 12 20.03 20.30 -18.64
CA GLU A 12 20.23 19.33 -19.73
C GLU A 12 21.73 19.16 -20.05
N LYS A 13 22.50 20.24 -19.95
CA LYS A 13 23.95 20.26 -20.16
C LYS A 13 24.69 19.31 -19.21
N LEU A 14 24.29 19.25 -17.94
CA LEU A 14 24.91 18.34 -16.97
C LEU A 14 24.64 16.88 -17.36
N VAL A 15 23.40 16.56 -17.73
CA VAL A 15 23.02 15.19 -18.14
C VAL A 15 23.81 14.75 -19.37
N PHE A 16 23.93 15.61 -20.39
CA PHE A 16 24.72 15.30 -21.58
C PHE A 16 26.22 15.16 -21.28
N GLN A 17 26.78 16.01 -20.41
CA GLN A 17 28.17 15.86 -19.99
C GLN A 17 28.40 14.52 -19.27
N SER A 18 27.52 14.14 -18.34
CA SER A 18 27.62 12.87 -17.62
C SER A 18 27.48 11.65 -18.53
N LEU A 19 26.67 11.74 -19.59
CA LEU A 19 26.61 10.69 -20.63
C LEU A 19 27.93 10.58 -21.39
N SER A 20 28.50 11.73 -21.80
CA SER A 20 29.80 11.81 -22.47
C SER A 20 30.92 11.22 -21.60
N ASP A 21 30.95 11.55 -20.31
CA ASP A 21 31.95 11.05 -19.34
C ASP A 21 31.87 9.51 -19.17
N LEU A 22 30.71 8.90 -19.42
CA LEU A 22 30.47 7.46 -19.38
C LEU A 22 30.70 6.76 -20.73
N GLY A 23 31.17 7.50 -21.73
CA GLY A 23 31.36 7.01 -23.10
C GLY A 23 30.04 6.60 -23.76
N LEU A 24 28.94 7.28 -23.42
CA LEU A 24 27.62 7.07 -24.01
C LEU A 24 27.28 8.21 -24.99
N PRO A 25 26.48 7.94 -26.03
CA PRO A 25 25.97 8.98 -26.92
C PRO A 25 25.30 10.13 -26.13
N SER A 26 25.67 11.37 -26.46
CA SER A 26 25.39 12.54 -25.62
C SER A 26 24.83 13.74 -26.39
N GLU A 27 24.47 13.60 -27.67
CA GLU A 27 23.79 14.65 -28.43
C GLU A 27 22.25 14.56 -28.27
N LYS A 28 21.56 15.68 -28.55
CA LYS A 28 20.10 15.79 -28.36
C LYS A 28 19.28 14.76 -29.14
N THR A 29 19.80 14.27 -30.25
CA THR A 29 19.14 13.33 -31.17
C THR A 29 19.69 11.91 -31.10
N ASP A 30 20.67 11.66 -30.24
CA ASP A 30 21.33 10.36 -30.15
C ASP A 30 20.43 9.30 -29.52
N SER A 31 20.64 8.05 -29.94
CA SER A 31 20.10 6.86 -29.29
C SER A 31 21.23 6.04 -28.68
N ILE A 32 21.03 5.59 -27.44
CA ILE A 32 21.97 4.71 -26.74
C ILE A 32 21.59 3.25 -27.06
N ASP A 33 22.56 2.45 -27.48
CA ASP A 33 22.39 1.01 -27.65
C ASP A 33 22.11 0.33 -26.29
N GLN A 34 21.17 -0.62 -26.26
CA GLN A 34 20.81 -1.35 -25.05
C GLN A 34 22.00 -2.11 -24.44
N GLU A 35 22.86 -2.72 -25.27
CA GLU A 35 24.05 -3.44 -24.81
C GLU A 35 25.09 -2.49 -24.22
N ALA A 36 25.14 -1.24 -24.72
CA ALA A 36 26.06 -0.22 -24.24
C ALA A 36 25.60 0.42 -22.92
N PHE A 37 24.30 0.37 -22.58
CA PHE A 37 23.71 0.99 -21.39
C PHE A 37 23.54 -0.01 -20.23
N THR A 38 24.67 -0.48 -19.70
CA THR A 38 24.68 -1.41 -18.58
C THR A 38 24.18 -0.77 -17.28
N PHE A 39 23.75 -1.61 -16.33
CA PHE A 39 23.32 -1.14 -15.01
C PHE A 39 24.40 -0.33 -14.27
N ASP A 40 25.68 -0.71 -14.40
CA ASP A 40 26.80 0.04 -13.81
C ASP A 40 26.89 1.47 -14.37
N LYS A 41 26.75 1.64 -15.68
CA LYS A 41 26.73 2.97 -16.30
C LYS A 41 25.48 3.76 -15.88
N PHE A 42 24.32 3.12 -15.79
CA PHE A 42 23.11 3.75 -15.26
C PHE A 42 23.31 4.23 -13.81
N TYR A 43 23.88 3.39 -12.94
CA TYR A 43 24.11 3.72 -11.54
C TYR A 43 25.11 4.87 -11.38
N LYS A 44 26.20 4.87 -12.17
CA LYS A 44 27.15 6.00 -12.21
C LYS A 44 26.47 7.30 -12.66
N LEU A 45 25.68 7.24 -13.73
CA LEU A 45 24.90 8.38 -14.21
C LEU A 45 23.96 8.91 -13.12
N TYR A 46 23.22 8.02 -12.46
CA TYR A 46 22.34 8.35 -11.34
C TYR A 46 23.10 9.05 -10.20
N SER A 47 24.26 8.52 -9.79
CA SER A 47 25.04 9.08 -8.68
C SER A 47 25.57 10.50 -8.93
N VAL A 48 25.87 10.85 -10.19
CA VAL A 48 26.33 12.19 -10.58
C VAL A 48 25.17 13.18 -10.64
N ILE A 49 24.03 12.75 -11.20
CA ILE A 49 22.86 13.61 -11.38
C ILE A 49 22.15 13.84 -10.03
N CYS A 50 22.06 12.81 -9.20
CA CYS A 50 21.40 12.80 -7.90
C CYS A 50 22.41 12.50 -6.79
N PRO A 51 23.32 13.44 -6.46
CA PRO A 51 24.29 13.24 -5.39
C PRO A 51 23.56 13.05 -4.05
N ARG A 52 23.96 12.02 -3.30
CA ARG A 52 23.36 11.63 -2.01
C ARG A 52 24.13 12.23 -0.83
N THR A 53 24.19 13.56 -0.73
CA THR A 53 24.90 14.26 0.36
C THR A 53 24.34 13.91 1.74
N ASP A 54 23.06 13.56 1.80
CA ASP A 54 22.39 13.02 2.98
C ASP A 54 23.04 11.71 3.49
N ILE A 55 23.44 10.83 2.58
CA ILE A 55 24.15 9.59 2.92
C ILE A 55 25.57 9.90 3.38
N ASP A 56 26.20 10.95 2.86
CA ASP A 56 27.54 11.38 3.26
C ASP A 56 27.53 11.90 4.71
N GLU A 57 26.54 12.73 5.05
CA GLU A 57 26.31 13.22 6.40
C GLU A 57 26.03 12.07 7.38
N LEU A 58 25.15 11.14 7.00
CA LEU A 58 24.87 9.94 7.80
C LEU A 58 26.14 9.12 8.03
N TYR A 59 26.92 8.87 6.97
CA TYR A 59 28.16 8.10 7.03
C TYR A 59 29.20 8.74 7.96
N ASN A 60 29.37 10.06 7.87
CA ASN A 60 30.25 10.82 8.75
C ASN A 60 29.79 10.76 10.22
N SER A 61 28.47 10.81 10.45
CA SER A 61 27.91 10.69 11.80
C SER A 61 28.17 9.32 12.44
N ILE A 62 28.11 8.22 11.67
CA ILE A 62 28.39 6.86 12.17
C ILE A 62 29.88 6.66 12.45
N THR A 63 30.73 7.25 11.62
CA THR A 63 32.19 7.14 11.74
C THR A 63 32.79 8.09 12.78
N ASN A 64 31.98 8.93 13.44
CA ASN A 64 32.39 9.99 14.37
C ASN A 64 33.49 10.90 13.77
N ARG A 65 33.36 11.20 12.47
CA ARG A 65 34.15 12.25 11.83
C ARG A 65 33.49 13.59 12.18
N GLU A 66 33.70 14.08 13.40
CA GLU A 66 33.41 15.48 13.72
C GLU A 66 34.14 16.37 12.70
N ASP A 67 33.43 17.38 12.20
CA ASP A 67 33.85 18.38 11.22
C ASP A 67 35.36 18.47 11.07
N SER A 68 35.90 17.88 10.00
CA SER A 68 37.21 18.30 9.49
C SER A 68 37.04 19.75 9.05
N ASN A 69 37.35 20.64 9.99
CA ASN A 69 37.42 22.08 9.86
C ASN A 69 37.91 22.45 8.44
N PRO A 70 37.16 23.23 7.63
CA PRO A 70 37.52 23.51 6.23
C PRO A 70 38.77 24.41 6.07
N GLY A 71 39.57 24.57 7.12
CA GLY A 71 40.79 25.38 7.16
C GLY A 71 41.98 24.75 7.91
N ALA A 72 41.97 23.44 8.16
CA ALA A 72 43.15 22.75 8.69
C ALA A 72 44.10 22.36 7.54
N ASP A 73 45.33 22.88 7.64
CA ASP A 73 46.49 22.67 6.77
C ASP A 73 46.58 21.25 6.20
N THR A 74 46.57 21.15 4.87
CA THR A 74 46.65 19.93 4.04
C THR A 74 48.05 19.29 4.04
N SER A 75 48.76 19.33 5.16
CA SER A 75 50.14 18.85 5.25
C SER A 75 50.42 18.00 6.48
N VAL A 76 49.56 17.01 6.75
CA VAL A 76 49.93 15.86 7.59
C VAL A 76 49.37 14.58 6.97
N ASP A 77 50.27 13.81 6.35
CA ASP A 77 50.17 12.39 5.97
C ASP A 77 48.74 11.85 5.69
N ALA A 78 48.31 11.97 4.43
CA ALA A 78 47.14 11.30 3.87
C ALA A 78 47.36 9.79 3.65
N GLY A 79 47.87 9.10 4.68
CA GLY A 79 48.05 7.66 4.74
C GLY A 79 46.83 6.97 5.35
N THR A 80 45.99 6.37 4.51
CA THR A 80 45.12 5.21 4.80
C THR A 80 44.36 5.20 6.15
N LYS A 81 43.44 6.14 6.39
CA LYS A 81 42.25 5.82 7.20
C LYS A 81 41.21 5.25 6.26
N GLU A 82 41.03 3.94 6.27
CA GLU A 82 40.05 3.29 5.40
C GLU A 82 38.67 3.89 5.61
N ASP A 83 38.07 4.28 4.49
CA ASP A 83 36.76 4.91 4.42
C ASP A 83 35.68 3.85 4.60
N THR A 84 35.63 3.25 5.80
CA THR A 84 34.74 2.13 6.15
C THR A 84 34.16 2.29 7.57
N ILE A 85 32.95 1.78 7.79
CA ILE A 85 32.34 1.63 9.12
C ILE A 85 32.75 0.25 9.67
N SER A 86 33.34 0.22 10.86
CA SER A 86 33.71 -1.04 11.54
C SER A 86 32.48 -1.82 12.03
N LEU A 87 32.61 -3.14 12.21
CA LEU A 87 31.52 -3.98 12.75
C LEU A 87 30.89 -3.40 14.02
N LYS A 88 31.70 -2.95 14.98
CA LYS A 88 31.19 -2.35 16.23
C LYS A 88 30.37 -1.09 16.00
N GLN A 89 30.86 -0.18 15.15
CA GLN A 89 30.12 1.02 14.78
C GLN A 89 28.81 0.68 14.07
N PHE A 90 28.81 -0.36 13.22
CA PHE A 90 27.62 -0.81 12.53
C PHE A 90 26.61 -1.43 13.51
N VAL A 91 27.04 -2.29 14.44
CA VAL A 91 26.20 -2.84 15.51
C VAL A 91 25.56 -1.73 16.35
N THR A 92 26.33 -0.70 16.73
CA THR A 92 25.81 0.48 17.44
C THR A 92 24.77 1.22 16.59
N PHE A 93 25.06 1.51 15.33
CA PHE A 93 24.13 2.16 14.42
C PHE A 93 22.81 1.38 14.28
N MET A 94 22.88 0.07 14.11
CA MET A 94 21.71 -0.79 13.95
C MET A 94 20.82 -0.78 15.20
N ASN A 95 21.41 -0.84 16.39
CA ASN A 95 20.65 -0.86 17.64
C ASN A 95 20.16 0.52 18.11
N GLU A 96 20.91 1.59 17.85
CA GLU A 96 20.57 2.93 18.34
C GLU A 96 19.76 3.77 17.35
N LYS A 97 19.93 3.55 16.03
CA LYS A 97 19.31 4.37 14.99
C LYS A 97 18.27 3.63 14.17
N GLN A 98 18.50 2.35 13.84
CA GLN A 98 17.59 1.58 12.99
C GLN A 98 16.52 0.84 13.78
N ARG A 99 16.82 0.39 15.00
CA ARG A 99 15.88 -0.36 15.83
C ARG A 99 14.83 0.57 16.46
N ASP A 100 13.56 0.20 16.36
CA ASP A 100 12.49 0.85 17.14
C ASP A 100 12.63 0.50 18.63
N PRO A 101 12.87 1.49 19.52
CA PRO A 101 13.11 1.24 20.94
C PRO A 101 11.89 0.67 21.67
N ARG A 102 10.70 0.69 21.07
CA ARG A 102 9.47 0.15 21.66
C ARG A 102 9.36 -1.37 21.51
N LEU A 103 10.16 -1.99 20.65
CA LEU A 103 10.11 -3.43 20.40
C LEU A 103 10.67 -4.22 21.58
N ASN A 104 9.98 -5.29 21.94
CA ASN A 104 10.41 -6.21 22.99
C ASN A 104 11.71 -6.92 22.58
N GLU A 105 12.72 -6.91 23.45
CA GLU A 105 14.07 -7.45 23.16
C GLU A 105 14.13 -8.98 23.04
N ILE A 106 13.15 -9.72 23.57
CA ILE A 106 13.09 -11.18 23.45
C ILE A 106 12.49 -11.57 22.11
N LEU A 107 11.39 -10.90 21.72
CA LEU A 107 10.72 -11.14 20.42
C LEU A 107 11.50 -10.53 19.24
N TYR A 108 12.18 -9.41 19.49
CA TYR A 108 13.01 -8.69 18.53
C TYR A 108 14.39 -8.44 19.14
N PRO A 109 15.28 -9.46 19.10
CA PRO A 109 16.64 -9.36 19.63
C PRO A 109 17.42 -8.17 19.08
N LEU A 110 18.35 -7.68 19.89
CA LEU A 110 19.32 -6.68 19.43
C LEU A 110 20.20 -7.28 18.33
N TYR A 111 20.67 -6.42 17.43
CA TYR A 111 21.69 -6.78 16.47
C TYR A 111 22.99 -7.12 17.20
N ASP A 112 23.54 -8.29 16.91
CA ASP A 112 24.84 -8.73 17.39
C ASP A 112 25.85 -8.79 16.23
N ASP A 113 27.12 -9.06 16.58
CA ASP A 113 28.22 -9.14 15.61
C ASP A 113 27.89 -10.13 14.48
N LYS A 114 27.27 -11.28 14.81
CA LYS A 114 26.91 -12.30 13.84
C LYS A 114 25.89 -11.77 12.83
N ARG A 115 24.79 -11.17 13.31
CA ARG A 115 23.74 -10.63 12.45
C ARG A 115 24.24 -9.48 11.59
N CYS A 116 25.04 -8.57 12.16
CA CYS A 116 25.65 -7.49 11.38
C CYS A 116 26.64 -8.03 10.33
N MET A 117 27.39 -9.09 10.61
CA MET A 117 28.25 -9.72 9.61
C MET A 117 27.47 -10.38 8.46
N GLU A 118 26.29 -10.95 8.72
CA GLU A 118 25.40 -11.44 7.65
C GLU A 118 25.00 -10.31 6.69
N ILE A 119 24.61 -9.15 7.24
CA ILE A 119 24.25 -7.96 6.46
C ILE A 119 25.44 -7.45 5.65
N ILE A 120 26.63 -7.35 6.26
CA ILE A 120 27.86 -6.95 5.57
C ILE A 120 28.15 -7.89 4.40
N ASN A 121 28.07 -9.21 4.62
CA ASN A 121 28.34 -10.19 3.58
C ASN A 121 27.34 -10.12 2.42
N ALA A 122 26.08 -9.76 2.69
CA ALA A 122 25.03 -9.61 1.69
C ALA A 122 25.15 -8.32 0.85
N HIS A 123 25.56 -7.20 1.44
CA HIS A 123 25.49 -5.87 0.78
C HIS A 123 26.84 -5.26 0.41
N GLU A 124 27.94 -5.64 1.07
CA GLU A 124 29.27 -5.21 0.65
C GLU A 124 29.69 -5.95 -0.62
N THR A 125 30.34 -5.28 -1.55
CA THR A 125 30.81 -5.89 -2.82
C THR A 125 32.31 -6.13 -2.82
N LYS A 126 33.05 -5.43 -1.95
CA LYS A 126 34.51 -5.51 -1.82
C LYS A 126 34.94 -6.59 -0.83
N ASP A 127 35.52 -7.68 -1.31
CA ASP A 127 35.97 -8.80 -0.48
C ASP A 127 37.04 -8.38 0.55
N GLU A 128 37.90 -7.42 0.21
CA GLU A 128 38.90 -6.88 1.13
C GLU A 128 38.27 -6.15 2.32
N VAL A 129 37.11 -5.52 2.12
CA VAL A 129 36.36 -4.82 3.17
C VAL A 129 35.61 -5.83 4.04
N LYS A 130 35.01 -6.86 3.43
CA LYS A 130 34.36 -7.98 4.16
C LYS A 130 35.33 -8.70 5.09
N LYS A 131 36.54 -9.01 4.60
CA LYS A 131 37.60 -9.68 5.39
C LYS A 131 38.07 -8.87 6.59
N LYS A 132 37.87 -7.55 6.57
CA LYS A 132 38.16 -6.63 7.68
C LYS A 132 36.98 -6.42 8.62
N GLU A 133 35.86 -7.11 8.39
CA GLU A 133 34.62 -6.96 9.18
C GLU A 133 34.13 -5.50 9.16
N CYS A 134 34.17 -4.90 7.98
CA CYS A 134 33.79 -3.51 7.76
C CYS A 134 32.70 -3.41 6.67
N ILE A 135 32.04 -2.26 6.59
CA ILE A 135 31.14 -1.91 5.49
C ILE A 135 31.53 -0.56 4.90
N SER A 136 31.61 -0.49 3.58
CA SER A 136 31.86 0.76 2.86
C SER A 136 30.58 1.60 2.77
N LYS A 137 30.72 2.87 2.38
CA LYS A 137 29.59 3.75 2.09
C LYS A 137 28.63 3.17 1.04
N ASN A 138 29.17 2.52 0.00
CA ASN A 138 28.34 1.88 -1.03
C ASN A 138 27.62 0.64 -0.47
N GLY A 139 28.28 -0.15 0.38
CA GLY A 139 27.65 -1.27 1.07
C GLY A 139 26.52 -0.81 2.00
N LEU A 140 26.74 0.27 2.77
CA LEU A 140 25.71 0.88 3.62
C LEU A 140 24.52 1.37 2.78
N LEU A 141 24.79 2.07 1.67
CA LEU A 141 23.73 2.54 0.77
C LEU A 141 22.92 1.37 0.19
N ALA A 142 23.59 0.28 -0.21
CA ALA A 142 22.92 -0.92 -0.69
C ALA A 142 22.03 -1.55 0.39
N TYR A 143 22.48 -1.61 1.64
CA TYR A 143 21.66 -2.04 2.77
C TYR A 143 20.47 -1.12 3.02
N LEU A 144 20.68 0.20 3.06
CA LEU A 144 19.63 1.19 3.33
C LEU A 144 18.49 1.17 2.29
N MET A 145 18.79 0.76 1.06
CA MET A 145 17.82 0.61 -0.03
C MET A 145 17.24 -0.81 -0.16
N SER A 146 17.64 -1.74 0.71
CA SER A 146 17.18 -3.13 0.69
C SER A 146 15.89 -3.34 1.49
N ASP A 147 15.23 -4.47 1.25
CA ASP A 147 14.04 -4.91 1.99
C ASP A 147 14.32 -5.12 3.49
N GLU A 148 15.57 -5.41 3.88
CA GLU A 148 15.96 -5.53 5.29
C GLU A 148 15.89 -4.19 6.05
N ASN A 149 15.91 -3.07 5.33
CA ASN A 149 15.79 -1.73 5.88
C ASN A 149 14.46 -1.04 5.48
N ALA A 150 13.42 -1.84 5.20
CA ALA A 150 12.11 -1.32 4.88
C ALA A 150 11.56 -0.44 6.04
N PRO A 151 10.87 0.67 5.75
CA PRO A 151 10.30 1.53 6.78
C PRO A 151 9.09 0.89 7.51
N VAL A 152 8.68 -0.31 7.09
CA VAL A 152 7.55 -1.05 7.60
C VAL A 152 7.94 -2.52 7.76
N PHE A 153 7.25 -3.20 8.68
CA PHE A 153 7.31 -4.64 8.82
C PHE A 153 6.66 -5.31 7.60
N LEU A 154 7.47 -5.92 6.73
CA LEU A 154 6.98 -6.53 5.50
C LEU A 154 6.03 -7.70 5.76
N ASP A 155 6.21 -8.44 6.86
CA ASP A 155 5.32 -9.51 7.33
C ASP A 155 3.96 -9.00 7.82
N ARG A 156 3.82 -7.69 8.07
CA ARG A 156 2.57 -7.03 8.48
C ARG A 156 1.84 -6.33 7.34
N LEU A 157 2.31 -6.51 6.10
CA LEU A 157 1.60 -6.06 4.90
C LEU A 157 0.42 -6.98 4.57
N ASP A 158 0.52 -8.26 4.91
CA ASP A 158 -0.56 -9.23 4.84
C ASP A 158 -1.43 -9.22 6.12
N ILE A 159 -2.52 -9.99 6.12
CA ILE A 159 -3.42 -10.09 7.27
C ILE A 159 -2.72 -10.83 8.42
N TYR A 160 -2.33 -10.08 9.45
CA TYR A 160 -1.66 -10.60 10.65
C TYR A 160 -2.49 -10.46 11.94
N GLN A 161 -3.58 -9.69 11.89
CA GLN A 161 -4.47 -9.50 13.04
C GLN A 161 -5.29 -10.77 13.31
N ASP A 162 -5.70 -10.94 14.57
CA ASP A 162 -6.72 -11.93 14.92
C ASP A 162 -8.04 -11.56 14.25
N MET A 163 -8.56 -12.45 13.40
CA MET A 163 -9.80 -12.27 12.63
C MET A 163 -10.96 -13.14 13.16
N ASP A 164 -10.82 -13.67 14.38
CA ASP A 164 -11.80 -14.49 15.09
C ASP A 164 -12.53 -13.76 16.22
N GLN A 165 -12.22 -12.48 16.47
CA GLN A 165 -13.01 -11.66 17.39
C GLN A 165 -14.39 -11.31 16.78
N PRO A 166 -15.39 -10.91 17.60
CA PRO A 166 -16.68 -10.45 17.09
C PRO A 166 -16.55 -9.27 16.13
N MET A 167 -17.38 -9.21 15.07
CA MET A 167 -17.35 -8.13 14.06
C MET A 167 -17.33 -6.70 14.62
N CYS A 168 -17.92 -6.46 15.79
CA CYS A 168 -17.94 -5.14 16.43
C CYS A 168 -16.58 -4.68 17.01
N HIS A 169 -15.56 -5.54 17.00
CA HIS A 169 -14.21 -5.20 17.47
C HIS A 169 -13.30 -4.62 16.38
N TYR A 170 -13.78 -4.54 15.13
CA TYR A 170 -12.97 -4.14 13.98
C TYR A 170 -13.42 -2.79 13.42
N TYR A 171 -12.44 -2.01 12.95
CA TYR A 171 -12.71 -0.91 12.03
C TYR A 171 -12.97 -1.48 10.63
N ILE A 172 -14.11 -1.13 10.05
CA ILE A 172 -14.54 -1.61 8.74
C ILE A 172 -14.46 -0.46 7.74
N ASN A 173 -13.62 -0.61 6.71
CA ASN A 173 -13.54 0.34 5.61
C ASN A 173 -14.92 0.48 4.94
N SER A 174 -15.50 1.68 4.98
CA SER A 174 -16.90 1.94 4.66
C SER A 174 -17.06 3.13 3.73
N SER A 175 -17.96 3.02 2.77
CA SER A 175 -18.28 4.04 1.76
C SER A 175 -19.69 4.56 1.97
N HIS A 176 -19.87 5.86 1.77
CA HIS A 176 -21.15 6.58 1.85
C HIS A 176 -21.55 7.06 0.46
N ASN A 177 -22.83 6.90 0.10
CA ASN A 177 -23.37 7.18 -1.24
C ASN A 177 -22.47 6.61 -2.36
N THR A 178 -22.12 5.32 -2.24
CA THR A 178 -21.09 4.66 -3.07
C THR A 178 -21.33 4.80 -4.56
N TYR A 179 -22.59 4.90 -5.00
CA TYR A 179 -22.96 5.04 -6.40
C TYR A 179 -22.53 6.37 -7.05
N LEU A 180 -22.24 7.44 -6.28
CA LEU A 180 -21.87 8.74 -6.80
C LEU A 180 -20.39 8.81 -7.18
N SER A 181 -20.09 9.18 -8.43
CA SER A 181 -18.71 9.41 -8.90
C SER A 181 -18.25 10.86 -8.76
N GLY A 182 -19.00 11.70 -8.03
CA GLY A 182 -18.78 13.14 -8.01
C GLY A 182 -19.62 13.88 -6.97
N ARG A 183 -20.20 15.01 -7.36
CA ARG A 183 -20.93 15.91 -6.45
C ARG A 183 -22.19 15.24 -5.87
N GLN A 184 -22.57 15.64 -4.65
CA GLN A 184 -23.82 15.23 -4.01
C GLN A 184 -25.08 15.79 -4.71
N PHE A 185 -24.94 16.87 -5.48
CA PHE A 185 -26.02 17.50 -6.25
C PHE A 185 -25.63 17.59 -7.72
N GLY A 186 -26.53 17.19 -8.62
CA GLY A 186 -26.26 17.16 -10.07
C GLY A 186 -25.14 16.19 -10.47
N GLY A 187 -24.80 15.24 -9.60
CA GLY A 187 -23.72 14.28 -9.80
C GLY A 187 -24.12 13.11 -10.70
N LYS A 188 -23.11 12.41 -11.20
CA LYS A 188 -23.31 11.17 -11.96
C LYS A 188 -23.29 9.98 -11.00
N SER A 189 -24.30 9.12 -11.11
CA SER A 189 -24.32 7.79 -10.51
C SER A 189 -23.78 6.76 -11.49
N THR A 190 -23.01 5.78 -11.03
CA THR A 190 -22.47 4.70 -11.87
C THR A 190 -22.26 3.41 -11.09
N ALA A 191 -22.60 2.27 -11.71
CA ALA A 191 -22.32 0.95 -11.14
C ALA A 191 -20.81 0.67 -11.01
N GLU A 192 -19.98 1.34 -11.83
CA GLU A 192 -18.52 1.21 -11.78
C GLU A 192 -17.94 1.63 -10.43
N MET A 193 -18.56 2.59 -9.74
CA MET A 193 -18.06 3.00 -8.42
C MET A 193 -18.12 1.86 -7.40
N TYR A 194 -19.13 0.98 -7.47
CA TYR A 194 -19.15 -0.20 -6.61
C TYR A 194 -17.97 -1.13 -6.88
N ARG A 195 -17.59 -1.33 -8.16
CA ARG A 195 -16.42 -2.14 -8.52
C ARG A 195 -15.15 -1.54 -7.94
N GLN A 196 -14.89 -0.26 -8.22
CA GLN A 196 -13.67 0.43 -7.78
C GLN A 196 -13.57 0.50 -6.26
N THR A 197 -14.67 0.81 -5.57
CA THR A 197 -14.71 0.87 -4.10
C THR A 197 -14.42 -0.50 -3.47
N LEU A 198 -14.97 -1.59 -4.00
CA LEU A 198 -14.71 -2.94 -3.49
C LEU A 198 -13.29 -3.41 -3.81
N LEU A 199 -12.77 -3.13 -5.01
CA LEU A 199 -11.38 -3.42 -5.40
C LEU A 199 -10.38 -2.69 -4.50
N ALA A 200 -10.67 -1.45 -4.09
CA ALA A 200 -9.88 -0.70 -3.12
C ALA A 200 -9.95 -1.25 -1.68
N GLY A 201 -10.68 -2.35 -1.44
CA GLY A 201 -10.76 -3.04 -0.15
C GLY A 201 -11.88 -2.56 0.76
N CYS A 202 -12.79 -1.71 0.30
CA CYS A 202 -13.96 -1.30 1.07
C CYS A 202 -14.88 -2.50 1.33
N ARG A 203 -15.42 -2.63 2.55
CA ARG A 203 -16.25 -3.76 3.01
C ARG A 203 -17.67 -3.36 3.41
N CYS A 204 -18.02 -2.08 3.33
CA CYS A 204 -19.39 -1.60 3.53
C CYS A 204 -19.74 -0.57 2.46
N VAL A 205 -20.78 -0.85 1.66
CA VAL A 205 -21.21 0.03 0.55
C VAL A 205 -22.70 0.36 0.68
N GLU A 206 -23.07 1.54 0.21
CA GLU A 206 -24.41 2.10 0.36
C GLU A 206 -25.23 2.04 -0.94
N LEU A 207 -26.51 1.74 -0.81
CA LEU A 207 -27.47 1.61 -1.91
C LEU A 207 -28.77 2.37 -1.58
N ASP A 208 -28.93 3.54 -2.19
CA ASP A 208 -30.14 4.35 -2.05
C ASP A 208 -31.17 3.92 -3.07
N CYS A 209 -32.04 2.99 -2.67
CA CYS A 209 -32.97 2.31 -3.56
C CYS A 209 -34.28 3.10 -3.68
N TRP A 210 -34.68 3.43 -4.91
CA TRP A 210 -35.91 4.16 -5.22
C TRP A 210 -36.76 3.42 -6.25
N ASP A 211 -38.06 3.70 -6.24
CA ASP A 211 -38.98 3.18 -7.25
C ASP A 211 -38.62 3.72 -8.65
N GLY A 212 -38.36 2.83 -9.61
CA GLY A 212 -38.25 3.20 -11.01
C GLY A 212 -39.63 3.43 -11.64
N LYS A 213 -39.68 4.36 -12.60
CA LYS A 213 -40.93 4.84 -13.22
C LYS A 213 -41.17 4.30 -14.64
N GLY A 214 -40.30 3.42 -15.14
CA GLY A 214 -40.44 2.81 -16.46
C GLY A 214 -41.59 1.79 -16.52
N GLU A 215 -41.96 1.36 -17.73
CA GLU A 215 -43.03 0.38 -17.95
C GLU A 215 -42.76 -0.95 -17.21
N ASP A 216 -41.50 -1.36 -17.16
CA ASP A 216 -41.09 -2.56 -16.44
C ASP A 216 -41.02 -2.37 -14.93
N GLU A 217 -41.13 -1.15 -14.40
CA GLU A 217 -41.00 -0.83 -12.96
C GLU A 217 -39.71 -1.43 -12.34
N GLU A 218 -38.57 -1.20 -12.99
CA GLU A 218 -37.26 -1.65 -12.50
C GLU A 218 -36.72 -0.71 -11.41
N PRO A 219 -36.33 -1.22 -10.23
CA PRO A 219 -35.79 -0.38 -9.17
C PRO A 219 -34.46 0.26 -9.55
N ILE A 220 -34.26 1.50 -9.08
CA ILE A 220 -33.09 2.33 -9.38
C ILE A 220 -32.32 2.70 -8.12
N ILE A 221 -31.08 3.13 -8.30
CA ILE A 221 -30.25 3.76 -7.28
C ILE A 221 -29.95 5.20 -7.69
N THR A 222 -30.21 6.15 -6.78
CA THR A 222 -29.96 7.58 -6.98
C THR A 222 -29.99 8.35 -5.66
N HIS A 223 -29.42 9.56 -5.66
CA HIS A 223 -29.56 10.49 -4.54
C HIS A 223 -30.87 11.26 -4.68
N GLY A 224 -31.86 10.88 -3.87
CA GLY A 224 -33.22 11.40 -3.96
C GLY A 224 -33.29 12.93 -3.91
N LYS A 225 -34.09 13.53 -4.82
CA LYS A 225 -34.33 14.98 -4.90
C LYS A 225 -33.06 15.84 -5.14
N ALA A 226 -31.93 15.23 -5.52
CA ALA A 226 -30.66 15.93 -5.69
C ALA A 226 -30.23 16.12 -7.16
N MET A 227 -31.11 15.84 -8.13
CA MET A 227 -30.85 15.94 -9.58
C MET A 227 -29.64 15.10 -10.05
N CYS A 228 -29.32 14.02 -9.36
CA CYS A 228 -28.29 13.08 -9.81
C CYS A 228 -28.84 12.16 -10.92
N THR A 229 -27.95 11.54 -11.70
CA THR A 229 -28.37 10.50 -12.65
C THR A 229 -28.73 9.22 -11.90
N ASP A 230 -29.54 8.37 -12.52
CA ASP A 230 -29.97 7.10 -11.93
C ASP A 230 -29.20 5.93 -12.56
N ILE A 231 -29.02 4.85 -11.81
CA ILE A 231 -28.58 3.55 -12.33
C ILE A 231 -29.59 2.47 -11.95
N LEU A 232 -29.64 1.39 -12.72
CA LEU A 232 -30.46 0.23 -12.36
C LEU A 232 -29.86 -0.45 -11.13
N PHE A 233 -30.72 -0.82 -10.16
CA PHE A 233 -30.30 -1.59 -9.00
C PHE A 233 -29.64 -2.91 -9.41
N LYS A 234 -30.20 -3.59 -10.43
CA LYS A 234 -29.66 -4.84 -10.97
C LYS A 234 -28.20 -4.72 -11.40
N ASP A 235 -27.84 -3.63 -12.07
CA ASP A 235 -26.47 -3.40 -12.55
C ASP A 235 -25.50 -3.18 -11.39
N ALA A 236 -25.93 -2.49 -10.33
CA ALA A 236 -25.14 -2.34 -9.11
C ALA A 236 -24.93 -3.68 -8.41
N ILE A 237 -25.94 -4.55 -8.32
CA ILE A 237 -25.82 -5.88 -7.73
C ILE A 237 -24.86 -6.77 -8.53
N ILE A 238 -24.92 -6.73 -9.87
CA ILE A 238 -23.95 -7.43 -10.74
C ILE A 238 -22.54 -6.92 -10.46
N ALA A 239 -22.35 -5.60 -10.41
CA ALA A 239 -21.05 -4.98 -10.13
C ALA A 239 -20.49 -5.39 -8.76
N ILE A 240 -21.34 -5.42 -7.73
CA ILE A 240 -20.95 -5.87 -6.38
C ILE A 240 -20.55 -7.34 -6.41
N ARG A 241 -21.38 -8.22 -7.00
CA ARG A 241 -21.10 -9.67 -7.07
C ARG A 241 -19.73 -9.96 -7.66
N ASP A 242 -19.41 -9.31 -8.79
CA ASP A 242 -18.18 -9.58 -9.54
C ASP A 242 -16.91 -9.13 -8.79
N CYS A 243 -17.01 -8.10 -7.94
CA CYS A 243 -15.86 -7.46 -7.30
C CYS A 243 -15.78 -7.68 -5.78
N ALA A 244 -16.85 -8.20 -5.17
CA ALA A 244 -16.99 -8.37 -3.72
C ALA A 244 -15.77 -9.01 -3.07
N PHE A 245 -15.28 -10.11 -3.64
CA PHE A 245 -14.22 -10.91 -3.02
C PHE A 245 -12.95 -11.03 -3.87
N VAL A 246 -12.68 -10.03 -4.73
CA VAL A 246 -11.47 -10.03 -5.58
C VAL A 246 -10.21 -9.69 -4.80
N THR A 247 -10.28 -8.69 -3.92
CA THR A 247 -9.11 -8.21 -3.15
C THR A 247 -9.16 -8.57 -1.67
N SER A 248 -10.27 -9.15 -1.19
CA SER A 248 -10.42 -9.59 0.19
C SER A 248 -11.56 -10.61 0.31
N ASP A 249 -11.32 -11.71 1.01
CA ASP A 249 -12.34 -12.74 1.28
C ASP A 249 -13.27 -12.40 2.45
N TYR A 250 -13.00 -11.31 3.19
CA TYR A 250 -13.79 -10.92 4.35
C TYR A 250 -15.17 -10.36 3.96
N PRO A 251 -16.18 -10.47 4.85
CA PRO A 251 -17.57 -10.16 4.54
C PRO A 251 -17.78 -8.74 4.03
N ILE A 252 -18.85 -8.57 3.25
CA ILE A 252 -19.33 -7.26 2.80
C ILE A 252 -20.69 -6.96 3.41
N ILE A 253 -20.89 -5.70 3.83
CA ILE A 253 -22.15 -5.17 4.31
C ILE A 253 -22.74 -4.26 3.25
N LEU A 254 -23.97 -4.54 2.85
CA LEU A 254 -24.76 -3.67 1.97
C LEU A 254 -25.71 -2.84 2.82
N SER A 255 -25.45 -1.54 2.91
CA SER A 255 -26.30 -0.57 3.60
C SER A 255 -27.42 -0.11 2.66
N PHE A 256 -28.63 -0.64 2.85
CA PHE A 256 -29.78 -0.23 2.06
C PHE A 256 -30.47 0.97 2.68
N GLU A 257 -30.59 2.05 1.91
CA GLU A 257 -31.55 3.12 2.16
C GLU A 257 -32.77 2.90 1.25
N ASN A 258 -33.83 2.29 1.79
CA ASN A 258 -34.93 1.74 0.99
C ASN A 258 -36.15 2.68 0.96
N HIS A 259 -36.45 3.20 -0.24
CA HIS A 259 -37.61 4.04 -0.55
C HIS A 259 -38.58 3.38 -1.55
N CYS A 260 -38.38 2.09 -1.87
CA CYS A 260 -39.21 1.37 -2.84
C CYS A 260 -40.57 0.96 -2.27
N CYS A 261 -41.59 0.94 -3.12
CA CYS A 261 -42.87 0.29 -2.86
C CYS A 261 -42.71 -1.24 -2.72
N LYS A 262 -43.72 -1.91 -2.13
CA LYS A 262 -43.69 -3.36 -1.90
C LYS A 262 -43.38 -4.17 -3.16
N LYS A 263 -43.98 -3.81 -4.30
CA LYS A 263 -43.78 -4.52 -5.58
C LYS A 263 -42.32 -4.49 -6.02
N GLN A 264 -41.66 -3.34 -5.92
CA GLN A 264 -40.25 -3.21 -6.28
C GLN A 264 -39.31 -3.74 -5.19
N GLN A 265 -39.70 -3.73 -3.90
CA GLN A 265 -38.94 -4.42 -2.85
C GLN A 265 -38.82 -5.92 -3.11
N TYR A 266 -39.86 -6.58 -3.65
CA TYR A 266 -39.76 -7.98 -4.08
C TYR A 266 -38.73 -8.16 -5.19
N LYS A 267 -38.62 -7.21 -6.12
CA LYS A 267 -37.57 -7.24 -7.16
C LYS A 267 -36.18 -7.05 -6.57
N LEU A 268 -35.99 -6.13 -5.62
CA LEU A 268 -34.71 -5.97 -4.91
C LEU A 268 -34.28 -7.29 -4.27
N ALA A 269 -35.19 -7.92 -3.51
CA ALA A 269 -34.93 -9.20 -2.85
C ALA A 269 -34.60 -10.32 -3.85
N LYS A 270 -35.38 -10.41 -4.93
CA LYS A 270 -35.16 -11.38 -6.01
C LYS A 270 -33.79 -11.22 -6.65
N TYR A 271 -33.38 -9.98 -6.97
CA TYR A 271 -32.07 -9.74 -7.56
C TYR A 271 -30.92 -10.06 -6.61
N CYS A 272 -31.04 -9.70 -5.32
CA CYS A 272 -30.05 -10.12 -4.33
C CYS A 272 -29.96 -11.66 -4.25
N ASP A 273 -31.09 -12.36 -4.17
CA ASP A 273 -31.12 -13.82 -4.03
C ASP A 273 -30.54 -14.53 -5.27
N GLU A 274 -31.00 -14.17 -6.47
CA GLU A 274 -30.58 -14.81 -7.72
C GLU A 274 -29.13 -14.49 -8.10
N LEU A 275 -28.69 -13.23 -7.91
CA LEU A 275 -27.39 -12.80 -8.39
C LEU A 275 -26.26 -13.07 -7.38
N PHE A 276 -26.52 -12.95 -6.08
CA PHE A 276 -25.51 -13.30 -5.07
C PHE A 276 -25.51 -14.80 -4.76
N GLY A 277 -26.65 -15.49 -4.89
CA GLY A 277 -26.75 -16.93 -4.62
C GLY A 277 -26.22 -17.28 -3.23
N ASP A 278 -25.25 -18.19 -3.17
CA ASP A 278 -24.65 -18.68 -1.92
C ASP A 278 -23.79 -17.63 -1.18
N LEU A 279 -23.41 -16.54 -1.86
CA LEU A 279 -22.70 -15.44 -1.22
C LEU A 279 -23.62 -14.66 -0.28
N LEU A 280 -24.94 -14.65 -0.53
CA LEU A 280 -25.90 -13.95 0.33
C LEU A 280 -26.10 -14.73 1.63
N LEU A 281 -25.88 -14.08 2.78
CA LEU A 281 -26.22 -14.64 4.08
C LEU A 281 -27.72 -14.44 4.34
N LYS A 282 -28.51 -15.48 4.06
CA LYS A 282 -29.98 -15.46 4.19
C LYS A 282 -30.45 -15.83 5.59
N GLU A 283 -29.79 -16.81 6.19
CA GLU A 283 -30.11 -17.34 7.52
C GLU A 283 -28.94 -17.10 8.49
N PRO A 284 -29.21 -17.01 9.80
CA PRO A 284 -28.16 -16.96 10.81
C PRO A 284 -27.23 -18.18 10.71
N LEU A 285 -25.96 -17.99 11.10
CA LEU A 285 -25.05 -19.13 11.22
C LEU A 285 -25.53 -20.05 12.35
N PRO A 286 -25.41 -21.40 12.21
CA PRO A 286 -25.84 -22.33 13.25
C PRO A 286 -25.22 -22.04 14.63
N ASP A 287 -23.94 -21.67 14.65
CA ASP A 287 -23.18 -21.37 15.87
C ASP A 287 -23.29 -19.91 16.32
N SER A 288 -24.14 -19.11 15.67
CA SER A 288 -24.38 -17.70 16.03
C SER A 288 -25.85 -17.34 15.83
N PRO A 289 -26.74 -17.94 16.63
CA PRO A 289 -28.17 -17.65 16.57
C PRO A 289 -28.46 -16.20 16.99
N LEU A 290 -29.56 -15.64 16.46
CA LEU A 290 -29.99 -14.27 16.75
C LEU A 290 -30.74 -14.18 18.10
N ILE A 291 -30.03 -14.40 19.20
CA ILE A 291 -30.57 -14.32 20.57
C ILE A 291 -29.85 -13.23 21.38
N PRO A 292 -30.53 -12.57 22.34
CA PRO A 292 -29.92 -11.55 23.18
C PRO A 292 -28.70 -12.09 23.94
N GLY A 293 -27.61 -11.32 23.96
CA GLY A 293 -26.37 -11.69 24.65
C GLY A 293 -25.41 -12.52 23.81
N GLN A 294 -25.83 -13.07 22.66
CA GLN A 294 -24.92 -13.74 21.73
C GLN A 294 -24.04 -12.69 21.03
N PRO A 295 -22.70 -12.86 21.00
CA PRO A 295 -21.83 -11.97 20.24
C PRO A 295 -22.08 -12.10 18.73
N LEU A 296 -21.70 -11.06 17.98
CA LEU A 296 -21.68 -11.13 16.52
C LEU A 296 -20.66 -12.19 16.06
N PRO A 297 -20.91 -12.87 14.93
CA PRO A 297 -19.90 -13.73 14.31
C PRO A 297 -18.61 -12.97 14.01
N SER A 298 -17.50 -13.68 13.85
CA SER A 298 -16.23 -13.10 13.45
C SER A 298 -16.13 -12.86 11.94
N PRO A 299 -15.20 -12.01 11.48
CA PRO A 299 -14.87 -11.89 10.07
C PRO A 299 -14.54 -13.24 9.40
N ASN A 300 -13.82 -14.13 10.10
CA ASN A 300 -13.48 -15.46 9.59
C ASN A 300 -14.72 -16.34 9.37
N GLN A 301 -15.68 -16.34 10.30
CA GLN A 301 -16.92 -17.09 10.17
C GLN A 301 -17.81 -16.61 9.02
N LEU A 302 -17.66 -15.34 8.62
CA LEU A 302 -18.44 -14.69 7.58
C LEU A 302 -17.67 -14.53 6.25
N LYS A 303 -16.56 -15.25 6.07
CA LYS A 303 -15.80 -15.20 4.82
C LYS A 303 -16.70 -15.49 3.62
N ARG A 304 -16.55 -14.66 2.59
CA ARG A 304 -17.29 -14.71 1.32
C ARG A 304 -18.80 -14.61 1.50
N LYS A 305 -19.26 -13.93 2.56
CA LYS A 305 -20.67 -13.61 2.78
C LYS A 305 -20.98 -12.14 2.58
N ILE A 306 -22.15 -11.88 2.01
CA ILE A 306 -22.75 -10.57 1.81
C ILE A 306 -23.92 -10.45 2.79
N LEU A 307 -23.84 -9.44 3.64
CA LEU A 307 -24.83 -9.13 4.67
C LEU A 307 -25.68 -7.94 4.22
N ILE A 308 -26.99 -8.00 4.45
CA ILE A 308 -27.91 -6.90 4.15
C ILE A 308 -28.24 -6.16 5.45
N LYS A 309 -27.89 -4.88 5.50
CA LYS A 309 -28.41 -3.93 6.49
C LYS A 309 -29.64 -3.26 5.90
N ASN A 310 -30.82 -3.68 6.33
CA ASN A 310 -32.10 -3.04 6.03
C ASN A 310 -33.06 -3.18 7.23
N LYS A 311 -34.18 -2.44 7.22
CA LYS A 311 -35.24 -2.59 8.23
C LYS A 311 -35.81 -4.00 8.20
N ARG A 312 -35.98 -4.60 9.38
CA ARG A 312 -36.61 -5.91 9.59
C ARG A 312 -37.98 -5.73 10.24
N LEU A 313 -38.97 -6.51 9.82
CA LEU A 313 -40.26 -6.59 10.52
C LEU A 313 -40.06 -7.28 11.88
N LYS A 314 -40.89 -6.91 12.87
CA LYS A 314 -40.90 -7.64 14.14
C LYS A 314 -41.41 -9.08 13.89
N PRO A 315 -40.88 -10.10 14.57
CA PRO A 315 -41.30 -11.50 14.38
C PRO A 315 -42.80 -11.74 14.64
N ASP A 316 -43.44 -10.89 15.45
CA ASP A 316 -44.82 -11.06 15.92
C ASP A 316 -45.87 -10.31 15.07
N VAL A 317 -45.59 -10.03 13.79
CA VAL A 317 -46.51 -9.39 12.83
C VAL A 317 -46.80 -10.31 11.67
#